data_AF-A0A2A6JUJ8-F1
#
_entry.id   AF-A0A2A6JUJ8-F1
#
_cell.length_a   1.000
_cell.length_b   1.000
_cell.length_c   1.000
_cell.angle_alpha   90.00
_cell.angle_beta   90.00
_cell.angle_gamma   90.00
#
_symmetry.space_group_name_H-M   'P 1'
#
loop_
_entity.id
_entity.type
_entity.pdbx_description
1 polymer ?
#
loop_
_entity_poly.entity_id
_entity_poly.type
_entity_poly.pdbx_seq_one_letter_code
_entity_poly.pdbx_strand_id
1 'polypeptide(L)' 'MSDPKIAGCKVETAVDSKLIEAITYDEDSRHLRVYLTNGQRREYEGVPKGVVVGLTMAESPGNFYMKAIRGKYPPRP' A
#
# COMPACT_ATOMS: atom_id res chain seq x y z
N MET A 1 15.54 -7.76 -26.24
CA MET A 1 16.42 -7.03 -25.31
C MET A 1 15.53 -6.62 -24.16
N SER A 2 15.46 -7.44 -23.12
CA SER A 2 14.66 -7.14 -21.93
C SER A 2 15.56 -6.33 -21.01
N ASP A 3 15.36 -5.02 -20.98
CA ASP A 3 16.01 -4.14 -20.01
C ASP A 3 15.95 -4.77 -18.61
N PRO A 4 17.08 -4.91 -17.91
CA PRO A 4 17.06 -5.24 -16.49
C PRO A 4 16.43 -4.03 -15.79
N LYS A 5 15.13 -4.11 -15.47
CA LYS A 5 14.43 -3.09 -14.69
C LYS A 5 15.23 -2.86 -13.42
N ILE A 6 15.89 -1.70 -13.37
CA ILE A 6 16.60 -1.14 -12.24
C ILE A 6 15.74 -1.39 -11.00
N ALA A 7 16.35 -2.05 -10.01
CA ALA A 7 15.71 -2.51 -8.79
C ALA A 7 14.91 -1.37 -8.14
N GLY A 8 13.60 -1.40 -8.33
CA GLY A 8 12.71 -0.52 -7.62
C GLY A 8 12.55 -1.02 -6.20
N CYS A 9 12.60 -0.12 -5.22
CA CYS A 9 12.43 -0.45 -3.81
C CYS A 9 10.96 -0.84 -3.56
N LYS A 10 10.60 -2.05 -3.94
CA LYS A 10 9.34 -2.68 -3.57
C LYS A 10 9.49 -3.28 -2.19
N VAL A 11 8.71 -2.78 -1.24
CA VAL A 11 8.74 -3.24 0.15
C VAL A 11 7.40 -3.87 0.50
N GLU A 12 7.43 -5.07 1.09
CA GLU A 12 6.27 -5.68 1.73
C GLU A 12 6.32 -5.43 3.24
N THR A 13 5.18 -5.14 3.85
CA THR A 13 5.09 -4.88 5.28
C THR A 13 3.79 -5.47 5.82
N ALA A 14 3.92 -6.41 6.76
CA ALA A 14 2.78 -6.87 7.56
C ALA A 14 2.36 -5.76 8.51
N VAL A 15 1.04 -5.59 8.69
CA VAL A 15 0.49 -4.59 9.60
C VAL A 15 -0.41 -5.26 10.61
N ASP A 16 -0.34 -4.85 11.87
CA ASP A 16 -1.20 -5.39 12.92
C ASP A 16 -2.61 -4.78 12.78
N SER A 17 -3.48 -5.44 12.01
CA SER A 17 -4.85 -4.98 11.83
C SER A 17 -5.83 -6.11 11.54
N LYS A 18 -7.06 -5.96 12.05
CA LYS A 18 -8.17 -6.88 11.72
C LYS A 18 -8.63 -6.76 10.26
N LEU A 19 -8.34 -5.64 9.60
CA LEU A 19 -8.80 -5.34 8.24
C LEU A 19 -7.73 -5.61 7.18
N ILE A 20 -6.47 -5.33 7.51
CA ILE A 20 -5.34 -5.38 6.59
C ILE A 20 -4.37 -6.42 7.12
N GLU A 21 -4.01 -7.36 6.27
CA GLU A 21 -3.02 -8.40 6.56
C GLU A 21 -1.61 -7.89 6.26
N ALA A 22 -1.45 -7.29 5.08
CA ALA A 22 -0.17 -6.76 4.63
C ALA A 22 -0.36 -5.62 3.63
N ILE A 23 0.73 -4.93 3.34
CA ILE A 23 0.82 -3.99 2.22
C ILE A 23 2.10 -4.25 1.43
N THR A 24 2.06 -3.96 0.14
CA THR A 24 3.27 -3.77 -0.66
C THR A 24 3.28 -2.37 -1.25
N TYR A 25 4.42 -1.71 -1.18
CA TYR A 25 4.60 -0.39 -1.76
C TYR A 25 5.81 -0.37 -2.70
N ASP A 26 5.63 0.22 -3.87
CA ASP A 26 6.68 0.51 -4.83
C ASP A 26 6.89 2.02 -4.85
N GLU A 27 8.05 2.47 -4.34
CA GLU A 27 8.35 3.89 -4.16
C GLU A 27 8.56 4.63 -5.48
N ASP A 28 9.20 3.98 -6.46
CA ASP A 28 9.53 4.58 -7.75
C ASP A 28 8.27 4.95 -8.53
N SER A 29 7.27 4.07 -8.44
CA SER A 29 6.00 4.24 -9.14
C SER A 29 4.87 4.75 -8.22
N ARG A 30 5.16 4.96 -6.93
CA ARG A 30 4.19 5.38 -5.91
C ARG A 30 2.93 4.49 -5.88
N HIS A 31 3.15 3.19 -6.05
CA HIS A 31 2.07 2.22 -6.10
C HIS A 31 1.91 1.53 -4.76
N LEU A 32 0.72 1.64 -4.18
CA LEU A 32 0.36 0.93 -2.96
C LEU A 32 -0.60 -0.20 -3.28
N ARG A 33 -0.30 -1.39 -2.80
CA ARG A 33 -1.21 -2.54 -2.79
C ARG A 33 -1.47 -2.97 -1.37
N VAL A 34 -2.74 -3.14 -1.04
CA VAL A 34 -3.25 -3.49 0.28
C VAL A 34 -3.86 -4.88 0.20
N TYR A 35 -3.40 -5.78 1.07
CA TYR A 35 -3.94 -7.13 1.24
C TYR A 35 -4.88 -7.12 2.43
N LEU A 36 -6.17 -7.34 2.17
CA LEU A 36 -7.19 -7.37 3.20
C LEU A 36 -7.31 -8.78 3.78
N THR A 37 -7.65 -8.88 5.06
CA THR A 37 -7.81 -10.16 5.79
C THR A 37 -8.95 -11.04 5.22
N ASN A 38 -9.84 -10.47 4.41
CA ASN A 38 -10.89 -11.19 3.70
C ASN A 38 -10.41 -11.77 2.34
N GLY A 39 -9.11 -11.73 2.05
CA GLY A 39 -8.51 -12.20 0.80
C GLY A 39 -8.60 -11.22 -0.37
N GLN A 40 -9.28 -10.08 -0.21
CA GLN A 40 -9.35 -9.05 -1.24
C GLN A 40 -8.05 -8.26 -1.33
N ARG A 41 -7.72 -7.81 -2.54
CA ARG A 41 -6.57 -6.93 -2.80
C ARG A 41 -7.06 -5.63 -3.40
N ARG A 42 -6.49 -4.52 -2.96
CA ARG A 42 -6.78 -3.19 -3.51
C ARG A 42 -5.49 -2.50 -3.87
N GLU A 43 -5.47 -1.91 -5.06
CA GLU A 43 -4.32 -1.25 -5.62
C GLU A 43 -4.63 0.22 -5.86
N TYR A 44 -3.65 1.05 -5.56
CA TYR A 44 -3.74 2.49 -5.63
C TYR A 44 -2.49 3.04 -6.30
N GLU A 45 -2.68 4.08 -7.10
CA GLU A 45 -1.60 4.81 -7.74
C GLU A 45 -1.42 6.22 -7.17
N GLY A 46 -0.20 6.74 -7.25
CA GLY A 46 0.13 8.08 -6.78
C GLY A 46 0.12 8.24 -5.25
N VAL A 47 0.20 7.16 -4.49
CA VAL A 47 0.20 7.22 -3.02
C VAL A 47 1.58 7.70 -2.53
N PRO A 48 1.69 8.83 -1.80
CA PRO A 48 2.97 9.32 -1.29
C PRO A 48 3.54 8.39 -0.21
N LYS A 49 4.87 8.23 -0.17
CA LYS A 49 5.55 7.42 0.84
C LYS A 49 5.19 7.80 2.27
N GLY A 50 5.02 9.09 2.57
CA GLY A 50 4.59 9.55 3.90
C GLY A 50 3.25 8.97 4.35
N VAL A 51 2.32 8.72 3.41
CA VAL A 51 1.02 8.10 3.72
C VAL A 51 1.19 6.61 3.99
N VAL A 52 2.10 5.94 3.29
CA VAL A 52 2.43 4.52 3.53
C VAL A 52 3.11 4.34 4.87
N VAL A 53 4.08 5.21 5.21
CA VAL A 53 4.72 5.24 6.54
C VAL A 53 3.68 5.52 7.63
N GLY A 54 2.75 6.44 7.39
CA GLY A 54 1.64 6.70 8.31
C GLY A 54 0.74 5.48 8.50
N LEU A 55 0.49 4.71 7.44
CA LEU A 55 -0.29 3.47 7.51
C LEU A 55 0.42 2.39 8.34
N THR A 56 1.74 2.22 8.19
CA THR A 56 2.51 1.20 8.91
C THR A 56 2.76 1.57 10.37
N MET A 57 2.83 2.86 10.69
CA MET A 57 3.07 3.38 12.05
C MET A 57 1.78 3.71 12.82
N ALA A 58 0.62 3.66 12.17
CA ALA A 58 -0.65 3.96 12.83
C ALA A 58 -0.98 2.92 13.91
N GLU A 59 -1.47 3.38 15.06
CA GLU A 59 -2.01 2.52 16.13
C GLU A 59 -3.16 1.62 15.62
N SER A 60 -3.88 2.08 14.59
CA SER A 60 -4.89 1.29 13.89
C SER A 60 -4.73 1.42 12.37
N PRO A 61 -3.92 0.56 11.73
CA PRO A 61 -3.65 0.62 10.29
C PRO A 61 -4.93 0.55 9.45
N GLY A 62 -5.88 -0.31 9.84
CA GLY A 62 -7.18 -0.42 9.18
C GLY A 62 -8.00 0.87 9.21
N ASN A 63 -8.06 1.57 10.34
CA ASN A 63 -8.76 2.85 10.45
C ASN A 63 -8.05 3.95 9.67
N PHE A 64 -6.71 3.98 9.72
CA PHE A 64 -5.92 4.91 8.90
C PHE A 64 -6.21 4.71 7.41
N TYR A 65 -6.19 3.47 6.93
CA TYR A 65 -6.53 3.14 5.55
C TYR A 65 -7.93 3.63 5.16
N MET A 66 -8.95 3.40 5.98
CA MET A 66 -10.32 3.85 5.69
C MET A 66 -10.42 5.38 5.57
N LYS A 67 -9.68 6.14 6.40
CA LYS A 67 -9.76 7.60 6.45
C LYS A 67 -8.81 8.32 5.49
N ALA A 68 -7.60 7.78 5.27
CA ALA A 68 -6.52 8.45 4.57
C ALA A 68 -6.28 7.91 3.17
N ILE A 69 -6.76 6.70 2.83
CA ILE A 69 -6.43 6.04 1.56
C ILE A 69 -7.67 5.66 0.78
N ARG A 70 -8.62 4.95 1.40
CA ARG A 70 -9.81 4.41 0.73
C ARG A 70 -10.64 5.56 0.12
N GLY A 71 -10.77 5.55 -1.20
CA GLY A 71 -11.53 6.56 -1.94
C GLY A 71 -10.81 7.91 -2.10
N LYS A 72 -9.58 8.05 -1.59
CA LYS A 72 -8.75 9.26 -1.75
C LYS A 72 -7.72 9.16 -2.85
N TYR A 73 -7.39 7.93 -3.25
CA TYR A 73 -6.47 7.66 -4.36
C TYR A 73 -7.21 6.89 -5.45
N PRO A 74 -6.88 7.17 -6.72
CA PRO A 74 -7.43 6.42 -7.84
C PRO A 74 -7.09 4.93 -7.72
N PRO A 75 -8.06 4.04 -7.96
CA PRO A 75 -7.79 2.62 -8.05
C PRO A 75 -6.94 2.34 -9.28
N ARG A 76 -5.96 1.45 -9.14
CA ARG A 76 -5.21 0.98 -10.30
C ARG A 76 -6.03 -0.09 -11.04
N PRO A 77 -6.17 0.00 -12.37
CA PRO A 77 -6.87 -0.99 -13.19
C PRO A 77 -6.13 -2.33 -13.28
#